data_AF-A0A931Q5Y1-F1
#
_entry.id   AF-A0A931Q5Y1-F1
#
_cell.length_a   1.000
_cell.length_b   1.000
_cell.length_c   1.000
_cell.angle_alpha   90.00
_cell.angle_beta   90.00
_cell.angle_gamma   90.00
#
_symmetry.space_group_name_H-M   'P 1'
#
loop_
_entity.id
_entity.type
_entity.pdbx_description
1 polymer ?
#
loop_
_entity_poly.entity_id
_entity_poly.type
_entity_poly.pdbx_seq_one_letter_code
_entity_poly.pdbx_strand_id
1 'polypeptide(L)' 'METATKKIAKHFRLSQTMIKNAQKILGAKTETETIESALAEVIYQEKMRKLIERTSGKYTFEGIK' A
#
# COMPACT_ATOMS: atom_id res chain seq x y z
N MET A 1 -16.16 -14.28 5.41
CA MET A 1 -17.02 -13.46 4.55
C MET A 1 -16.25 -12.19 4.24
N GLU A 2 -15.68 -12.07 3.03
CA GLU A 2 -15.09 -10.80 2.58
C GLU A 2 -16.22 -9.78 2.49
N THR A 3 -16.15 -8.73 3.31
CA THR A 3 -17.02 -7.58 3.17
C THR A 3 -16.69 -6.91 1.85
N ALA A 4 -17.58 -7.04 0.85
CA ALA A 4 -17.43 -6.36 -0.42
C ALA A 4 -17.34 -4.85 -0.18
N THR A 5 -16.12 -4.31 -0.19
CA THR A 5 -15.88 -2.88 -0.04
C THR A 5 -16.55 -2.15 -1.20
N LYS A 6 -17.49 -1.27 -0.87
CA LYS A 6 -18.24 -0.47 -1.85
C LYS A 6 -17.26 0.39 -2.67
N LYS A 7 -17.04 0.04 -3.93
CA LYS A 7 -16.29 0.87 -4.88
C LYS A 7 -17.20 1.98 -5.39
N ILE A 8 -16.72 3.23 -5.34
CA ILE A 8 -17.46 4.42 -5.79
C ILE A 8 -16.61 5.10 -6.84
N ALA A 9 -17.18 5.40 -8.01
CA ALA A 9 -16.49 6.16 -9.04
C ALA A 9 -16.15 7.57 -8.51
N LYS A 10 -14.90 7.99 -8.73
CA LYS A 10 -14.40 9.30 -8.33
C LYS A 10 -13.86 10.01 -9.57
N HIS A 11 -14.10 11.31 -9.66
CA HIS A 11 -13.56 12.16 -10.72
C HIS A 11 -12.37 12.94 -10.17
N PHE A 12 -11.17 12.38 -10.33
CA PHE A 12 -9.92 13.03 -9.96
C PHE A 12 -9.18 13.51 -11.21
N ARG A 13 -8.48 14.64 -11.10
CA ARG A 13 -7.51 15.08 -12.12
C ARG A 13 -6.15 14.53 -11.71
N LEU A 14 -5.72 13.45 -12.35
CA LEU A 14 -4.46 12.75 -12.05
C LEU A 14 -3.51 12.84 -13.24
N SER A 15 -2.21 12.78 -12.98
CA SER A 15 -1.19 12.74 -14.04
C SER A 15 -1.18 11.37 -14.71
N GLN A 16 -1.53 11.33 -15.99
CA GLN A 16 -1.54 10.11 -16.79
C GLN A 16 -0.16 9.43 -16.82
N THR A 17 0.91 10.23 -16.93
CA THR A 17 2.29 9.72 -16.96
C THR A 17 2.65 9.03 -15.64
N MET A 18 2.25 9.60 -14.51
CA MET A 18 2.48 8.97 -13.20
C MET A 18 1.72 7.65 -13.08
N ILE A 19 0.46 7.60 -13.52
CA ILE A 19 -0.34 6.37 -13.50
C ILE A 19 0.32 5.29 -14.36
N LYS A 20 0.76 5.61 -15.58
CA LYS A 20 1.41 4.61 -16.46
C LYS A 20 2.73 4.11 -15.90
N ASN A 21 3.52 4.97 -15.25
CA ASN A 21 4.76 4.54 -14.61
C ASN A 21 4.48 3.62 -13.40
N ALA A 22 3.54 4.02 -12.54
CA ALA A 22 3.12 3.18 -11.42
C ALA A 22 2.54 1.84 -11.89
N GLN A 23 1.75 1.84 -12.97
CA GLN A 23 1.16 0.64 -13.55
C GLN A 23 2.23 -0.37 -14.00
N LYS A 24 3.32 0.12 -14.60
CA LYS A 24 4.47 -0.71 -14.98
C LYS A 24 5.21 -1.28 -13.78
N ILE A 25 5.46 -0.45 -12.75
CA ILE A 25 6.15 -0.86 -11.53
C ILE A 25 5.35 -1.94 -10.79
N LEU A 26 4.04 -1.74 -10.67
CA LEU A 26 3.13 -2.63 -9.94
C LEU A 26 2.66 -3.84 -10.77
N GLY A 27 2.92 -3.87 -12.08
CA GLY A 27 2.43 -4.92 -12.97
C GLY A 27 0.90 -4.96 -13.10
N ALA A 28 0.23 -3.85 -12.81
CA ALA A 28 -1.23 -3.77 -12.77
C ALA A 28 -1.85 -3.73 -14.18
N LYS A 29 -3.03 -4.32 -14.34
CA LYS A 29 -3.74 -4.38 -15.62
C LYS A 29 -4.54 -3.11 -15.90
N THR A 30 -5.04 -2.46 -14.84
CA THR A 30 -5.90 -1.27 -14.97
C THR A 30 -5.41 -0.10 -14.15
N GLU A 31 -5.84 1.12 -14.50
CA GLU A 31 -5.52 2.33 -13.74
C GLU A 31 -6.14 2.31 -12.35
N THR A 32 -7.35 1.77 -12.21
CA THR A 32 -8.01 1.57 -10.91
C THR A 32 -7.20 0.64 -10.02
N GLU A 33 -6.79 -0.52 -10.55
CA GLU A 33 -5.93 -1.47 -9.83
C GLU A 33 -4.59 -0.83 -9.45
N THR A 34 -3.99 -0.05 -10.36
CA THR A 34 -2.75 0.68 -10.08
C THR A 34 -2.91 1.61 -8.88
N ILE A 35 -3.99 2.40 -8.85
CA ILE A 35 -4.26 3.36 -7.78
C ILE A 35 -4.58 2.64 -6.47
N GLU A 36 -5.43 1.61 -6.51
CA GLU A 36 -5.80 0.83 -5.31
C GLU A 36 -4.58 0.12 -4.71
N SER A 37 -3.73 -0.51 -5.54
CA SER A 37 -2.50 -1.18 -5.09
C SER A 37 -1.48 -0.20 -4.52
N ALA A 38 -1.26 0.96 -5.18
CA ALA A 38 -0.36 2.00 -4.67
C ALA A 38 -0.82 2.52 -3.29
N LEU A 39 -2.12 2.74 -3.10
CA LEU A 39 -2.67 3.14 -1.80
C LEU A 39 -2.51 2.04 -0.75
N ALA A 40 -2.77 0.79 -1.12
CA ALA A 40 -2.62 -0.36 -0.22
C ALA A 40 -1.17 -0.51 0.27
N GLU A 41 -0.19 -0.32 -0.61
CA GLU A 41 1.24 -0.40 -0.29
C GLU A 41 1.64 0.68 0.73
N VAL A 42 1.24 1.94 0.52
CA VAL A 42 1.51 3.03 1.47
C VAL A 42 0.87 2.77 2.84
N ILE A 43 -0.38 2.30 2.86
CA ILE A 43 -1.07 1.93 4.10
C ILE A 43 -0.34 0.79 4.82
N TYR A 44 0.11 -0.22 4.07
CA TYR A 44 0.85 -1.35 4.63
C TYR A 44 2.19 -0.91 5.23
N GLN A 45 2.98 -0.13 4.49
CA GLN A 45 4.26 0.41 4.96
C GLN A 45 4.10 1.20 6.26
N GLU A 46 3.10 2.07 6.35
CA GLU A 46 2.83 2.86 7.56
C GLU A 46 2.39 1.97 8.74
N LYS A 47 1.58 0.94 8.50
CA LYS A 47 1.20 -0.04 9.54
C LYS A 47 2.41 -0.82 10.04
N MET A 48 3.28 -1.26 9.14
CA MET A 48 4.51 -1.99 9.48
C MET A 48 5.47 -1.10 10.27
N ARG A 49 5.67 0.14 9.83
CA ARG A 49 6.47 1.13 10.55
C ARG A 49 5.98 1.32 11.98
N LYS A 50 4.68 1.55 12.17
CA LYS A 50 4.07 1.68 13.50
C LYS A 50 4.21 0.41 14.34
N LEU A 51 4.12 -0.77 13.73
CA LEU A 51 4.34 -2.03 14.42
C LEU A 51 5.78 -2.13 14.91
N ILE A 52 6.76 -1.84 14.06
CA ILE A 52 8.18 -1.82 14.39
C ILE A 52 8.44 -0.83 15.52
N GLU A 53 7.98 0.43 15.42
CA GLU A 53 8.17 1.45 16.47
C GLU A 53 7.59 1.02 17.83
N ARG A 54 6.44 0.32 17.84
CA ARG A 54 5.85 -0.23 19.07
C ARG A 54 6.62 -1.42 19.64
N THR A 55 7.30 -2.16 18.78
CA THR A 55 7.95 -3.44 19.10
C THR A 55 9.44 -3.25 19.44
N SER A 56 10.10 -2.27 18.81
CA SER A 56 11.51 -1.92 19.02
C SER A 56 11.80 -1.41 20.44
N GLY A 57 10.78 -0.95 21.17
CA GLY A 57 10.89 -0.63 22.60
C GLY A 57 10.65 -1.81 23.55
N LYS A 58 10.29 -3.01 23.05
CA LYS A 58 9.84 -4.16 23.87
C LYS A 58 10.64 -5.46 23.69
N TYR A 59 11.47 -5.59 22.65
CA TYR A 59 12.24 -6.81 22.43
C TYR A 59 13.72 -6.52 22.21
N THR A 60 14.54 -6.85 23.21
CA THR A 60 15.96 -7.15 23.02
C THR A 60 16.05 -8.46 22.26
N PHE A 61 16.50 -8.43 21.01
CA PHE A 61 16.86 -9.63 20.27
C PHE A 61 18.13 -10.22 20.89
N GLU A 62 17.99 -10.94 22.01
CA GLU A 62 18.99 -11.90 22.46
C GLU A 62 18.87 -13.15 21.59
N GLY A 63 19.64 -13.23 20.52
CA GLY A 63 19.62 -14.45 19.70
C GLY A 63 20.13 -14.32 18.28
N ILE A 64 21.28 -13.68 18.07
CA ILE A 64 22.19 -14.10 17.00
C ILE A 64 23.55 -14.25 17.66
N LYS A 65 23.95 -15.49 17.89
CA LYS A 65 25.29 -15.88 18.31
C LYS A 65 25.86 -16.79 17.22
#